data_AF-A0A354X915-F1
#
_entry.id   AF-A0A354X915-F1
#
_cell.length_a   1.000
_cell.length_b   1.000
_cell.length_c   1.000
_cell.angle_alpha   90.00
_cell.angle_beta   90.00
_cell.angle_gamma   90.00
#
_symmetry.space_group_name_H-M   'P 1'
#
loop_
_entity.id
_entity.type
_entity.pdbx_description
1 polymer ?
#
loop_
_entity_poly.entity_id
_entity_poly.type
_entity_poly.pdbx_seq_one_letter_code
_entity_poly.pdbx_strand_id
1 'polypeptide(L)'
;MKIKYILFLSILMVRVPGVVKAQYHTSIGFGVKNPGQLFIGAILEPASINENSYRMVDVSLNDIKVAVTNIPSLTFDFRPSYKAMADSLSNRLKDTKGFSQSESFSYNSIELSSYRQVSLAFGQDVDPAVYFHLPTEWKTKKTLLMVDITQVFFSVIMDYPRPSLTNDEATLARAGELVYVNSLQYGRKATVLVESDLPYDVVRRAVSEALALEKGDAALSEKTQSVLANCVIRTLLMGQKELPPADSDNPLEFVMDYFRKEVTGEDFGEPIQFTANHLDTNGVFQNVYSKRD
;
A
#
# COMPACT_ATOMS: atom_id res chain seq x y z
N MET A 1 -23.21 -8.22 3.93
CA MET A 1 -22.83 -6.95 4.60
C MET A 1 -21.44 -6.58 4.11
N LYS A 2 -21.30 -5.59 3.22
CA LYS A 2 -19.98 -5.16 2.69
C LYS A 2 -19.32 -4.29 3.76
N ILE A 3 -18.34 -4.84 4.49
CA ILE A 3 -17.51 -4.06 5.40
C ILE A 3 -16.56 -3.25 4.50
N LYS A 4 -16.82 -1.95 4.37
CA LYS A 4 -15.89 -1.02 3.71
C LYS A 4 -14.76 -0.72 4.71
N TYR A 5 -13.57 -1.27 4.48
CA TYR A 5 -12.38 -0.87 5.23
C TYR A 5 -11.92 0.50 4.72
N ILE A 6 -12.36 1.56 5.39
CA ILE A 6 -11.85 2.92 5.21
C ILE A 6 -10.57 3.03 6.03
N LEU A 7 -9.48 3.49 5.43
CA LEU A 7 -8.25 3.85 6.14
C LEU A 7 -8.58 4.98 7.12
N PHE A 8 -8.80 4.65 8.40
CA PHE A 8 -9.16 5.64 9.42
C PHE A 8 -7.88 6.28 9.98
N LEU A 9 -7.46 7.40 9.38
CA LEU A 9 -6.36 8.22 9.89
C LEU A 9 -6.89 9.08 11.04
N SER A 10 -6.40 8.86 12.27
CA SER A 10 -6.68 9.73 13.41
C SER A 10 -5.40 10.34 13.98
N ILE A 11 -5.47 11.61 14.39
CA ILE A 11 -4.36 12.39 14.93
C ILE A 11 -4.43 12.33 16.46
N LEU A 12 -3.38 11.81 17.11
CA LEU A 12 -3.25 11.82 18.56
C LEU A 12 -2.21 12.88 18.98
N MET A 13 -2.60 13.81 19.87
CA MET A 13 -1.65 14.71 20.53
C MET A 13 -1.36 14.21 21.95
N VAL A 14 -0.15 13.73 22.20
CA VAL A 14 0.31 13.42 23.57
C VAL A 14 1.07 14.63 24.12
N ARG A 15 0.61 15.18 25.26
CA ARG A 15 1.29 16.26 25.99
C ARG A 15 2.26 15.63 27.00
N VAL A 16 3.56 15.66 26.70
CA VAL A 16 4.61 15.44 27.71
C VAL A 16 5.29 16.80 27.96
N PRO A 17 5.30 17.35 29.19
CA PRO A 17 5.98 18.59 29.49
C PRO A 17 7.50 18.45 29.25
N GLY A 18 8.09 19.31 28.42
CA GLY A 18 9.55 19.42 28.26
C GLY A 18 10.17 18.70 27.06
N VAL A 19 9.40 17.97 26.25
CA VAL A 19 9.86 17.36 24.99
C VAL A 19 9.17 18.08 23.83
N VAL A 20 9.92 18.38 22.76
CA VAL A 20 9.35 18.83 21.48
C VAL A 20 8.12 17.98 21.17
N LYS A 21 6.97 18.60 20.89
CA LYS A 21 5.72 17.88 20.59
C LYS A 21 5.95 16.95 19.40
N ALA A 22 6.31 15.69 19.66
CA ALA A 22 6.28 14.66 18.65
C ALA A 22 4.80 14.41 18.36
N GLN A 23 4.35 14.89 17.20
CA GLN A 23 3.04 14.56 16.68
C GLN A 23 3.15 13.20 16.00
N TYR A 24 2.13 12.37 16.21
CA TYR A 24 2.11 11.02 15.67
C TYR A 24 0.86 10.82 14.83
N HIS A 25 1.00 10.00 13.80
CA HIS A 25 -0.12 9.45 13.06
C HIS A 25 -0.41 8.05 13.55
N THR A 26 -1.66 7.62 13.38
CA THR A 26 -2.05 6.24 13.64
C THR A 26 -2.68 5.62 12.40
N SER A 27 -2.50 4.32 12.22
CA SER A 27 -3.15 3.56 11.14
C SER A 27 -3.41 2.12 11.56
N ILE A 28 -4.47 1.53 11.02
CA ILE A 28 -4.79 0.10 11.13
C ILE A 28 -4.56 -0.66 9.82
N GLY A 29 -4.28 0.08 8.73
CA GLY A 29 -3.99 -0.45 7.41
C GLY A 29 -2.62 0.00 6.93
N PHE A 30 -1.88 -0.92 6.31
CA PHE A 30 -0.47 -0.74 6.03
C PHE A 30 -0.18 -1.05 4.57
N GLY A 31 0.46 -0.13 3.85
CA GLY A 31 0.99 -0.39 2.50
C GLY A 31 2.04 -1.50 2.53
N VAL A 32 2.04 -2.40 1.55
CA VAL A 32 3.00 -3.52 1.56
C VAL A 32 4.37 -3.06 1.05
N LYS A 33 5.37 -3.04 1.94
CA LYS A 33 6.75 -2.65 1.62
C LYS A 33 7.53 -3.69 0.80
N ASN A 34 7.24 -4.98 1.01
CA ASN A 34 7.87 -6.09 0.29
C ASN A 34 6.83 -7.14 -0.14
N PRO A 35 6.13 -6.91 -1.27
CA PRO A 35 5.04 -7.77 -1.70
C PRO A 35 5.48 -9.20 -2.04
N GLY A 36 6.75 -9.41 -2.40
CA GLY A 36 7.29 -10.73 -2.71
C GLY A 36 7.62 -11.62 -1.49
N GLN A 37 7.37 -11.14 -0.27
CA GLN A 37 7.68 -11.89 0.96
C GLN A 37 6.53 -11.96 1.95
N LEU A 38 5.61 -10.99 1.94
CA LEU A 38 4.51 -10.95 2.91
C LEU A 38 3.39 -11.94 2.55
N PHE A 39 2.85 -12.64 3.53
CA PHE A 39 1.75 -13.58 3.35
C PHE A 39 0.77 -13.54 4.52
N ILE A 40 -0.48 -13.95 4.26
CA ILE A 40 -1.51 -14.00 5.29
C ILE A 40 -1.15 -15.06 6.34
N GLY A 41 -1.34 -14.74 7.62
CA GLY A 41 -0.87 -15.55 8.74
C GLY A 41 0.61 -15.37 9.10
N ALA A 42 1.38 -14.53 8.38
CA ALA A 42 2.75 -14.21 8.79
C ALA A 42 2.75 -13.51 10.15
N ILE A 43 3.59 -13.98 11.08
CA ILE A 43 3.78 -13.39 12.42
C ILE A 43 4.92 -12.37 12.33
N LEU A 44 4.68 -11.15 12.80
CA LEU A 44 5.59 -10.01 12.70
C LEU A 44 5.96 -9.46 14.08
N GLU A 45 7.17 -8.92 14.19
CA GLU A 45 7.51 -7.99 15.26
C GLU A 45 6.93 -6.60 14.95
N PRO A 46 6.02 -6.05 15.78
CA PRO A 46 5.31 -4.82 15.47
C PRO A 46 6.22 -3.61 15.20
N ALA A 47 7.36 -3.51 15.90
CA ALA A 47 8.32 -2.43 15.70
C ALA A 47 8.85 -2.34 14.26
N SER A 48 8.97 -3.48 13.56
CA SER A 48 9.45 -3.53 12.17
C SER A 48 8.46 -2.94 11.14
N ILE A 49 7.21 -2.67 11.55
CA ILE A 49 6.23 -1.98 10.69
C ILE A 49 6.70 -0.56 10.36
N ASN A 50 7.49 0.09 11.22
CA ASN A 50 8.04 1.43 10.94
C ASN A 50 9.49 1.39 10.42
N GLU A 51 9.99 0.22 10.01
CA GLU A 51 11.32 0.05 9.43
C GLU A 51 11.25 -0.23 7.92
N ASN A 52 12.38 -0.34 7.23
CA ASN A 52 12.37 -0.59 5.78
C ASN A 52 11.89 -1.99 5.40
N SER A 53 12.01 -2.96 6.30
CA SER A 53 11.63 -4.37 6.09
C SER A 53 10.90 -4.94 7.31
N TYR A 54 9.90 -5.79 7.07
CA TYR A 54 9.23 -6.51 8.15
C TYR A 54 10.15 -7.59 8.73
N ARG A 55 10.19 -7.72 10.05
CA ARG A 55 10.80 -8.84 10.74
C ARG A 55 9.74 -9.89 11.02
N MET A 56 9.75 -10.94 10.20
CA MET A 56 8.90 -12.12 10.37
C MET A 56 9.51 -13.08 11.39
N VAL A 57 8.65 -13.66 12.22
CA VAL A 57 9.04 -14.75 13.13
C VAL A 57 9.01 -16.06 12.34
N ASP A 58 10.17 -16.69 12.19
CA ASP A 58 10.30 -17.95 11.45
C ASP A 58 9.89 -19.14 12.32
N VAL A 59 8.64 -19.58 12.16
CA VAL A 59 8.07 -20.72 12.90
C VAL A 59 7.15 -21.56 12.04
N SER A 60 6.98 -22.81 12.48
CA SER A 60 5.96 -23.71 11.96
C SER A 60 4.56 -23.16 12.25
N LEU A 61 3.82 -22.80 11.20
CA LEU A 61 2.43 -22.35 11.31
C LEU A 61 1.43 -23.50 11.16
N ASN A 62 0.29 -23.37 11.82
CA ASN A 62 -0.86 -24.26 11.66
C ASN A 62 -1.68 -23.87 10.43
N ASP A 63 -2.50 -24.80 9.93
CA ASP A 63 -3.39 -24.53 8.81
C ASP A 63 -4.39 -23.42 9.17
N ILE A 64 -4.63 -22.52 8.22
CA ILE A 64 -5.58 -21.42 8.34
C ILE A 64 -6.65 -21.56 7.28
N LYS A 65 -7.85 -21.09 7.61
CA LYS A 65 -8.94 -20.91 6.67
C LYS A 65 -8.98 -19.46 6.22
N VAL A 66 -9.11 -19.25 4.90
CA VAL A 66 -9.26 -17.92 4.32
C VAL A 66 -10.49 -17.82 3.43
N ALA A 67 -11.00 -16.61 3.32
CA ALA A 67 -12.01 -16.21 2.35
C ALA A 67 -11.45 -15.14 1.41
N VAL A 68 -11.79 -15.24 0.13
CA VAL A 68 -11.44 -14.23 -0.87
C VAL A 68 -12.67 -13.37 -1.16
N THR A 69 -12.56 -12.06 -0.96
CA THR A 69 -13.64 -11.12 -1.26
C THR A 69 -13.80 -10.94 -2.77
N ASN A 70 -14.93 -10.39 -3.18
CA ASN A 70 -15.25 -10.11 -4.59
C ASN A 70 -15.25 -11.35 -5.53
N ILE A 71 -15.01 -12.54 -5.00
CA ILE A 71 -15.07 -13.82 -5.70
C ILE A 71 -16.02 -14.74 -4.92
N PRO A 72 -17.27 -14.92 -5.41
CA PRO A 72 -18.29 -15.65 -4.67
C PRO A 72 -17.84 -17.04 -4.19
N SER A 73 -18.03 -17.31 -2.90
CA SER A 73 -17.79 -18.62 -2.27
C SER A 73 -16.35 -19.14 -2.35
N LEU A 74 -15.38 -18.31 -2.71
CA LEU A 74 -13.98 -18.72 -2.73
C LEU A 74 -13.40 -18.72 -1.31
N THR A 75 -13.35 -19.92 -0.73
CA THR A 75 -12.70 -20.18 0.56
C THR A 75 -11.77 -21.37 0.43
N PHE A 76 -10.68 -21.38 1.19
CA PHE A 76 -9.76 -22.50 1.21
C PHE A 76 -8.92 -22.53 2.47
N ASP A 77 -8.44 -23.73 2.78
CA ASP A 77 -7.53 -23.96 3.89
C ASP A 77 -6.13 -24.25 3.34
N PHE A 78 -5.11 -23.74 4.01
CA PHE A 78 -3.72 -24.03 3.68
C PHE A 78 -2.81 -23.73 4.86
N ARG A 79 -1.61 -24.31 4.84
CA ARG A 79 -0.54 -23.96 5.75
C ARG A 79 0.14 -22.66 5.30
N PRO A 80 0.14 -21.58 6.10
CA PRO A 80 0.61 -20.29 5.63
C PRO A 80 2.09 -20.28 5.25
N SER A 81 2.36 -19.78 4.05
CA SER A 81 3.66 -19.36 3.54
C SER A 81 3.41 -18.52 2.29
N TYR A 82 4.38 -17.69 1.87
CA TYR A 82 4.26 -16.93 0.63
C TYR A 82 3.97 -17.84 -0.58
N LYS A 83 4.75 -18.91 -0.73
CA LYS A 83 4.59 -19.86 -1.83
C LYS A 83 3.22 -20.55 -1.79
N ALA A 84 2.81 -21.09 -0.64
CA ALA A 84 1.52 -21.80 -0.54
C ALA A 84 0.33 -20.86 -0.83
N MET A 85 0.40 -19.61 -0.37
CA MET A 85 -0.62 -18.60 -0.66
C MET A 85 -0.66 -18.26 -2.15
N ALA A 86 0.50 -17.94 -2.76
CA ALA A 86 0.61 -17.60 -4.17
C ALA A 86 0.13 -18.74 -5.08
N ASP A 87 0.58 -19.98 -4.81
CA ASP A 87 0.17 -21.17 -5.56
C ASP A 87 -1.33 -21.42 -5.40
N SER A 88 -1.89 -21.27 -4.18
CA SER A 88 -3.32 -21.47 -3.92
C SER A 88 -4.19 -20.44 -4.63
N LEU A 89 -3.78 -19.16 -4.60
CA LEU A 89 -4.50 -18.09 -5.29
C LEU A 89 -4.43 -18.31 -6.80
N SER A 90 -3.24 -18.44 -7.39
CA SER A 90 -3.08 -18.63 -8.83
C SER A 90 -3.89 -19.83 -9.36
N ASN A 91 -3.82 -20.98 -8.69
CA ASN A 91 -4.58 -22.16 -9.09
C ASN A 91 -6.10 -21.99 -9.02
N ARG A 92 -6.61 -21.22 -8.05
CA ARG A 92 -8.06 -21.00 -7.87
C ARG A 92 -8.59 -19.86 -8.72
N LEU A 93 -7.73 -18.90 -9.05
CA LEU A 93 -8.08 -17.69 -9.77
C LEU A 93 -7.94 -17.83 -11.29
N LYS A 94 -7.12 -18.76 -11.79
CA LYS A 94 -6.85 -18.97 -13.23
C LYS A 94 -8.11 -19.05 -14.11
N ASP A 95 -9.16 -19.73 -13.62
CA ASP A 95 -10.40 -19.97 -14.38
C ASP A 95 -11.52 -18.97 -14.03
N THR A 96 -11.22 -18.00 -13.15
CA THR A 96 -12.21 -17.02 -12.69
C THR A 96 -12.49 -16.02 -13.81
N LYS A 97 -13.66 -16.16 -14.45
CA LYS A 97 -14.20 -15.16 -15.37
C LYS A 97 -14.86 -14.05 -14.57
N GLY A 98 -14.57 -12.78 -14.91
CA GLY A 98 -15.26 -11.64 -14.30
C GLY A 98 -14.51 -10.94 -13.16
N PHE A 99 -13.17 -10.88 -13.21
CA PHE A 99 -12.37 -9.89 -12.46
C PHE A 99 -12.74 -8.41 -12.79
N SER A 100 -13.76 -8.17 -13.60
CA SER A 100 -14.04 -6.92 -14.30
C SER A 100 -14.49 -5.76 -13.41
N GLN A 101 -14.58 -5.94 -12.09
CA GLN A 101 -14.90 -4.85 -11.17
C GLN A 101 -13.92 -4.84 -10.00
N SER A 102 -13.19 -3.74 -9.87
CA SER A 102 -12.43 -3.44 -8.66
C SER A 102 -13.37 -3.50 -7.45
N GLU A 103 -12.95 -4.20 -6.40
CA GLU A 103 -13.63 -4.15 -5.10
C GLU A 103 -13.69 -2.71 -4.58
N SER A 104 -12.61 -1.95 -4.77
CA SER A 104 -12.58 -0.52 -4.51
C SER A 104 -11.54 0.20 -5.36
N PHE A 105 -11.76 1.50 -5.56
CA PHE A 105 -10.82 2.43 -6.16
C PHE A 105 -10.75 3.68 -5.29
N SER A 106 -9.54 4.19 -5.07
CA SER A 106 -9.32 5.43 -4.33
C SER A 106 -8.24 6.26 -5.01
N TYR A 107 -8.46 7.58 -4.99
CA TYR A 107 -7.56 8.60 -5.48
C TYR A 107 -7.47 9.67 -4.42
N ASN A 108 -6.26 9.99 -3.97
CA ASN A 108 -6.01 11.04 -3.00
C ASN A 108 -4.87 11.94 -3.47
N SER A 109 -5.07 13.25 -3.45
CA SER A 109 -4.05 14.24 -3.80
C SER A 109 -3.83 15.19 -2.62
N ILE A 110 -2.62 15.28 -2.10
CA ILE A 110 -2.28 16.07 -0.92
C ILE A 110 -0.98 16.86 -1.13
N GLU A 111 -0.96 18.10 -0.68
CA GLU A 111 0.28 18.89 -0.58
C GLU A 111 1.06 18.43 0.66
N LEU A 112 2.33 18.09 0.48
CA LEU A 112 3.21 17.68 1.57
C LEU A 112 4.10 18.85 1.99
N SER A 113 4.32 18.99 3.30
CA SER A 113 5.37 19.90 3.80
C SER A 113 6.78 19.31 3.63
N SER A 114 6.89 17.97 3.56
CA SER A 114 8.14 17.27 3.30
C SER A 114 7.95 15.85 2.79
N TYR A 115 9.02 15.28 2.24
CA TYR A 115 9.06 13.90 1.77
C TYR A 115 8.75 12.86 2.84
N ARG A 116 9.00 13.14 4.11
CA ARG A 116 8.74 12.20 5.20
C ARG A 116 7.24 11.96 5.40
N GLN A 117 6.40 12.90 4.96
CA GLN A 117 4.94 12.74 4.98
C GLN A 117 4.43 11.74 3.94
N VAL A 118 5.29 11.18 3.08
CA VAL A 118 4.90 10.06 2.20
C VAL A 118 4.44 8.82 2.99
N SER A 119 4.87 8.69 4.26
CA SER A 119 4.37 7.70 5.22
C SER A 119 2.83 7.67 5.34
N LEU A 120 2.15 8.79 5.08
CA LEU A 120 0.69 8.87 5.06
C LEU A 120 0.06 7.91 4.02
N ALA A 121 0.71 7.70 2.87
CA ALA A 121 0.25 6.77 1.84
C ALA A 121 0.43 5.29 2.23
N PHE A 122 1.25 5.01 3.25
CA PHE A 122 1.60 3.67 3.70
C PHE A 122 1.06 3.30 5.08
N GLY A 123 0.55 4.27 5.86
CA GLY A 123 0.11 4.04 7.23
C GLY A 123 1.22 3.62 8.21
N GLN A 124 2.48 3.84 7.81
CA GLN A 124 3.68 3.45 8.53
C GLN A 124 4.88 4.26 8.05
N ASP A 125 5.95 4.30 8.84
CA ASP A 125 7.19 4.98 8.42
C ASP A 125 7.82 4.24 7.22
N VAL A 126 8.24 5.02 6.22
CA VAL A 126 8.99 4.55 5.05
C VAL A 126 10.14 5.52 4.76
N ASP A 127 11.24 5.02 4.21
CA ASP A 127 12.36 5.86 3.79
C ASP A 127 12.14 6.39 2.37
N PRO A 128 11.79 7.68 2.18
CA PRO A 128 11.51 8.20 0.85
C PRO A 128 12.73 8.12 -0.09
N ALA A 129 13.97 8.11 0.44
CA ALA A 129 15.17 7.92 -0.40
C ALA A 129 15.17 6.56 -1.07
N VAL A 130 14.81 5.51 -0.31
CA VAL A 130 14.76 4.13 -0.81
C VAL A 130 13.61 3.95 -1.78
N TYR A 131 12.42 4.45 -1.47
CA TYR A 131 11.20 4.16 -2.25
C TYR A 131 11.01 5.08 -3.47
N PHE A 132 11.60 6.28 -3.48
CA PHE A 132 11.45 7.26 -4.57
C PHE A 132 12.78 7.69 -5.19
N HIS A 133 13.87 6.97 -4.87
CA HIS A 133 15.22 7.24 -5.36
C HIS A 133 15.62 8.71 -5.23
N LEU A 134 15.37 9.28 -4.05
CA LEU A 134 15.68 10.67 -3.79
C LEU A 134 17.21 10.86 -3.58
N PRO A 135 17.77 11.99 -4.02
CA PRO A 135 19.20 12.29 -3.82
C PRO A 135 19.54 12.48 -2.34
N THR A 136 20.80 12.33 -1.93
CA THR A 136 21.21 12.42 -0.51
C THR A 136 20.92 13.80 0.12
N GLU A 137 20.83 14.84 -0.70
CA GLU A 137 20.36 16.18 -0.32
C GLU A 137 19.16 16.55 -1.18
N TRP A 138 18.01 16.77 -0.55
CA TRP A 138 16.82 17.31 -1.21
C TRP A 138 16.38 18.63 -0.56
N LYS A 139 16.16 19.64 -1.39
CA LYS A 139 15.40 20.83 -1.00
C LYS A 139 14.03 20.70 -1.63
N THR A 140 12.97 20.79 -0.82
CA THR A 140 11.63 20.84 -1.37
C THR A 140 11.48 22.11 -2.19
N LYS A 141 10.97 21.96 -3.41
CA LYS A 141 10.52 23.11 -4.21
C LYS A 141 9.29 23.75 -3.55
N LYS A 142 8.83 24.86 -4.13
CA LYS A 142 7.64 25.57 -3.64
C LYS A 142 6.43 24.66 -3.44
N THR A 143 6.24 23.70 -4.35
CA THR A 143 5.19 22.69 -4.30
C THR A 143 5.81 21.31 -4.21
N LEU A 144 5.35 20.51 -3.24
CA LEU A 144 5.50 19.06 -3.20
C LEU A 144 4.11 18.44 -3.11
N LEU A 145 3.65 17.85 -4.22
CA LEU A 145 2.37 17.18 -4.32
C LEU A 145 2.58 15.67 -4.27
N MET A 146 1.79 14.98 -3.46
CA MET A 146 1.64 13.53 -3.52
C MET A 146 0.27 13.16 -4.09
N VAL A 147 0.26 12.23 -5.03
CA VAL A 147 -0.94 11.54 -5.50
C VAL A 147 -0.81 10.06 -5.14
N ASP A 148 -1.78 9.53 -4.38
CA ASP A 148 -1.89 8.11 -4.06
C ASP A 148 -3.13 7.54 -4.76
N ILE A 149 -2.91 6.49 -5.55
CA ILE A 149 -3.96 5.77 -6.28
C ILE A 149 -3.91 4.32 -5.84
N THR A 150 -5.03 3.80 -5.35
CA THR A 150 -5.16 2.40 -4.93
C THR A 150 -6.39 1.79 -5.59
N GLN A 151 -6.19 0.69 -6.30
CA GLN A 151 -7.23 -0.14 -6.91
C GLN A 151 -7.15 -1.54 -6.30
N VAL A 152 -8.14 -1.88 -5.48
CA VAL A 152 -8.26 -3.22 -4.87
C VAL A 152 -9.15 -4.07 -5.76
N PHE A 153 -8.68 -5.27 -6.13
CA PHE A 153 -9.49 -6.24 -6.88
C PHE A 153 -10.21 -7.21 -5.95
N PHE A 154 -9.49 -7.72 -4.96
CA PHE A 154 -10.02 -8.58 -3.91
C PHE A 154 -9.13 -8.51 -2.67
N SER A 155 -9.62 -9.08 -1.58
CA SER A 155 -8.94 -9.21 -0.30
C SER A 155 -8.95 -10.67 0.11
N VAL A 156 -7.84 -11.17 0.63
CA VAL A 156 -7.74 -12.45 1.31
C VAL A 156 -7.87 -12.18 2.80
N ILE A 157 -8.89 -12.73 3.44
CA ILE A 157 -9.20 -12.50 4.85
C ILE A 157 -9.12 -13.84 5.58
N MET A 158 -8.39 -13.86 6.69
CA MET A 158 -8.19 -15.04 7.53
C MET A 158 -9.30 -15.14 8.57
N ASP A 159 -9.85 -16.33 8.77
CA ASP A 159 -10.62 -16.64 9.98
C ASP A 159 -9.69 -16.59 11.20
N TYR A 160 -10.24 -16.33 12.40
CA TYR A 160 -9.40 -16.38 13.60
C TYR A 160 -8.79 -17.78 13.78
N PRO A 161 -7.48 -17.87 14.05
CA PRO A 161 -6.80 -19.15 14.18
C PRO A 161 -7.37 -19.92 15.37
N ARG A 162 -7.66 -21.22 15.19
CA ARG A 162 -8.17 -22.11 16.24
C ARG A 162 -7.40 -23.45 16.21
N PRO A 163 -6.80 -23.91 17.32
CA PRO A 163 -6.70 -23.26 18.62
C PRO A 163 -5.65 -22.13 18.67
N SER A 164 -4.66 -22.15 17.78
CA SER A 164 -3.57 -21.17 17.69
C SER A 164 -2.98 -21.14 16.27
N LEU A 165 -2.28 -20.07 15.92
CA LEU A 165 -1.62 -19.91 14.62
C LEU A 165 -0.30 -20.71 14.52
N THR A 166 0.29 -21.08 15.64
CA THR A 166 1.50 -21.91 15.77
C THR A 166 1.42 -22.74 17.06
N ASN A 167 2.19 -23.84 17.10
CA ASN A 167 2.40 -24.64 18.31
C ASN A 167 3.79 -24.40 18.93
N ASP A 168 4.55 -23.44 18.40
CA ASP A 168 5.88 -23.10 18.93
C ASP A 168 5.76 -22.44 20.31
N GLU A 169 6.21 -23.12 21.35
CA GLU A 169 6.08 -22.66 22.74
C GLU A 169 6.80 -21.34 22.99
N ALA A 170 7.96 -21.11 22.38
CA ALA A 170 8.73 -19.88 22.54
C ALA A 170 7.98 -18.67 21.95
N THR A 171 7.35 -18.83 20.79
CA THR A 171 6.52 -17.81 20.15
C THR A 171 5.25 -17.56 20.95
N LEU A 172 4.59 -18.61 21.45
CA LEU A 172 3.41 -18.48 22.28
C LEU A 172 3.70 -17.78 23.62
N ALA A 173 4.87 -18.03 24.22
CA ALA A 173 5.29 -17.39 25.46
C ALA A 173 5.42 -15.86 25.33
N ARG A 174 5.70 -15.35 24.12
CA ARG A 174 5.77 -13.91 23.81
C ARG A 174 4.64 -13.42 22.91
N ALA A 175 3.51 -14.12 22.85
CA ALA A 175 2.42 -13.79 21.93
C ALA A 175 1.87 -12.36 22.09
N GLY A 176 1.89 -11.80 23.31
CA GLY A 176 1.47 -10.42 23.58
C GLY A 176 2.37 -9.34 22.97
N GLU A 177 3.56 -9.70 22.50
CA GLU A 177 4.51 -8.80 21.82
C GLU A 177 4.42 -8.89 20.30
N LEU A 178 3.63 -9.83 19.77
CA LEU A 178 3.61 -10.18 18.36
C LEU A 178 2.26 -9.88 17.71
N VAL A 179 2.31 -9.64 16.41
CA VAL A 179 1.11 -9.49 15.57
C VAL A 179 1.15 -10.46 14.42
N TYR A 180 0.01 -10.77 13.82
CA TYR A 180 -0.06 -11.56 12.59
C TYR A 180 -0.88 -10.85 11.52
N VAL A 181 -0.51 -11.07 10.26
CA VAL A 181 -1.24 -10.55 9.11
C VAL A 181 -2.59 -11.28 8.99
N ASN A 182 -3.69 -10.58 9.25
CA ASN A 182 -5.02 -11.18 9.23
C ASN A 182 -5.81 -10.88 7.94
N SER A 183 -5.38 -9.88 7.17
CA SER A 183 -5.92 -9.63 5.84
C SER A 183 -4.86 -9.06 4.89
N LEU A 184 -4.98 -9.41 3.61
CA LEU A 184 -4.18 -8.87 2.51
C LEU A 184 -5.10 -8.42 1.38
N GLN A 185 -4.92 -7.18 0.93
CA GLN A 185 -5.60 -6.64 -0.25
C GLN A 185 -4.71 -6.82 -1.46
N TYR A 186 -5.26 -7.37 -2.54
CA TYR A 186 -4.60 -7.55 -3.81
C TYR A 186 -5.09 -6.54 -4.83
N GLY A 187 -4.16 -5.97 -5.58
CA GLY A 187 -4.47 -5.16 -6.74
C GLY A 187 -3.30 -4.31 -7.18
N ARG A 188 -3.59 -3.03 -7.43
CA ARG A 188 -2.64 -2.07 -7.98
C ARG A 188 -2.57 -0.82 -7.12
N LYS A 189 -1.36 -0.35 -6.87
CA LYS A 189 -1.13 0.87 -6.10
C LYS A 189 0.00 1.67 -6.72
N ALA A 190 -0.23 2.98 -6.86
CA ALA A 190 0.75 3.94 -7.31
C ALA A 190 0.82 5.10 -6.34
N THR A 191 2.03 5.53 -6.03
CA THR A 191 2.27 6.80 -5.33
C THR A 191 3.16 7.65 -6.22
N VAL A 192 2.67 8.83 -6.58
CA VAL A 192 3.36 9.80 -7.43
C VAL A 192 3.73 11.02 -6.59
N LEU A 193 4.99 11.40 -6.61
CA LEU A 193 5.51 12.63 -6.03
C LEU A 193 5.83 13.61 -7.16
N VAL A 194 5.32 14.83 -7.04
CA VAL A 194 5.49 15.90 -8.04
C VAL A 194 6.05 17.13 -7.35
N GLU A 195 7.24 17.54 -7.76
CA GLU A 195 7.91 18.75 -7.27
C GLU A 195 7.84 19.84 -8.32
N SER A 196 7.53 21.07 -7.92
CA SER A 196 7.57 22.21 -8.84
C SER A 196 7.79 23.53 -8.11
N ASP A 197 8.36 24.50 -8.81
CA ASP A 197 8.45 25.89 -8.35
C ASP A 197 7.15 26.68 -8.63
N LEU A 198 6.22 26.07 -9.38
CA LEU A 198 4.89 26.61 -9.64
C LEU A 198 3.97 26.48 -8.41
N PRO A 199 2.88 27.28 -8.31
CA PRO A 199 1.90 27.15 -7.23
C PRO A 199 1.16 25.81 -7.21
N TYR A 200 0.82 25.33 -6.01
CA TYR A 200 0.17 24.03 -5.79
C TYR A 200 -1.09 23.82 -6.62
N ASP A 201 -1.97 24.81 -6.71
CA ASP A 201 -3.24 24.70 -7.44
C ASP A 201 -3.05 24.53 -8.96
N VAL A 202 -1.96 25.09 -9.50
CA VAL A 202 -1.58 24.96 -10.91
C VAL A 202 -1.07 23.55 -11.18
N VAL A 203 -0.14 23.07 -10.32
CA VAL A 203 0.46 21.74 -10.43
C VAL A 203 -0.61 20.66 -10.24
N ARG A 204 -1.44 20.75 -9.20
CA ARG A 204 -2.51 19.79 -8.90
C ARG A 204 -3.49 19.64 -10.05
N ARG A 205 -3.88 20.75 -10.69
CA ARG A 205 -4.79 20.71 -11.86
C ARG A 205 -4.14 20.01 -13.04
N ALA A 206 -2.91 20.38 -13.40
CA ALA A 206 -2.21 19.75 -14.52
C ALA A 206 -2.00 18.24 -14.30
N VAL A 207 -1.63 17.82 -13.09
CA VAL A 207 -1.49 16.41 -12.71
C VAL A 207 -2.83 15.68 -12.77
N SER A 208 -3.91 16.29 -12.28
CA SER A 208 -5.25 15.69 -12.32
C SER A 208 -5.76 15.52 -13.75
N GLU A 209 -5.53 16.50 -14.63
CA GLU A 209 -5.87 16.41 -16.05
C GLU A 209 -5.08 15.29 -16.74
N ALA A 210 -3.78 15.20 -16.49
CA ALA A 210 -2.92 14.17 -17.04
C ALA A 210 -3.30 12.74 -16.61
N LEU A 211 -3.79 12.57 -15.38
CA LEU A 211 -4.30 11.29 -14.87
C LEU A 211 -5.75 11.01 -15.27
N ALA A 212 -6.51 12.01 -15.72
CA ALA A 212 -7.88 11.81 -16.20
C ALA A 212 -7.95 11.40 -17.68
N LEU A 213 -6.87 11.61 -18.44
CA LEU A 213 -6.84 11.44 -19.88
C LEU A 213 -7.04 9.98 -20.31
N GLU A 214 -8.15 9.64 -20.97
CA GLU A 214 -8.46 8.30 -21.47
C GLU A 214 -7.81 7.98 -22.83
N LYS A 215 -7.70 6.69 -23.15
CA LYS A 215 -7.15 6.27 -24.44
C LYS A 215 -8.07 6.70 -25.57
N GLY A 216 -7.58 7.58 -26.44
CA GLY A 216 -8.36 8.15 -27.55
C GLY A 216 -8.87 9.57 -27.27
N ASP A 217 -8.65 10.11 -26.08
CA ASP A 217 -8.87 11.52 -25.80
C ASP A 217 -7.89 12.40 -26.60
N ALA A 218 -8.27 13.68 -26.76
CA ALA A 218 -7.37 14.68 -27.33
C ALA A 218 -6.12 14.84 -26.44
N ALA A 219 -4.96 15.06 -27.05
CA ALA A 219 -3.71 15.27 -26.32
C ALA A 219 -3.83 16.38 -25.25
N LEU A 220 -2.97 16.31 -24.23
CA LEU A 220 -2.91 17.33 -23.19
C LEU A 220 -2.75 18.73 -23.80
N SER A 221 -3.41 19.72 -23.19
CA SER A 221 -3.25 21.10 -23.63
C SER A 221 -1.79 21.55 -23.53
N GLU A 222 -1.34 22.44 -24.42
CA GLU A 222 0.03 22.99 -24.37
C GLU A 222 0.35 23.60 -22.99
N LYS A 223 -0.65 24.19 -22.33
CA LYS A 223 -0.53 24.72 -20.97
C LYS A 223 -0.23 23.61 -19.96
N THR A 224 -0.96 22.50 -20.03
CA THR A 224 -0.78 21.34 -19.13
C THR A 224 0.59 20.71 -19.36
N GLN A 225 0.97 20.51 -20.62
CA GLN A 225 2.30 20.01 -21.00
C GLN A 225 3.42 20.92 -20.47
N SER A 226 3.28 22.24 -20.65
CA SER A 226 4.25 23.21 -20.14
C SER A 226 4.40 23.17 -18.62
N VAL A 227 3.30 23.01 -17.87
CA VAL A 227 3.35 22.85 -16.41
C VAL A 227 4.08 21.57 -16.02
N LEU A 228 3.73 20.44 -16.64
CA LEU A 228 4.34 19.14 -16.33
C LEU A 228 5.83 19.08 -16.70
N ALA A 229 6.23 19.72 -17.79
CA ALA A 229 7.63 19.85 -18.20
C ALA A 229 8.49 20.64 -17.18
N ASN A 230 7.87 21.48 -16.35
CA ASN A 230 8.55 22.21 -15.26
C ASN A 230 8.50 21.44 -13.91
N CYS A 231 7.98 20.22 -13.89
CA CYS A 231 7.90 19.39 -12.70
C CYS A 231 8.99 18.32 -12.68
N VAL A 232 9.41 17.92 -11.47
CA VAL A 232 10.13 16.66 -11.25
C VAL A 232 9.11 15.64 -10.77
N ILE A 233 8.91 14.58 -11.55
CA ILE A 233 7.91 13.54 -11.27
C ILE A 233 8.64 12.25 -10.89
N ARG A 234 8.28 11.69 -9.75
CA ARG A 234 8.81 10.43 -9.23
C ARG A 234 7.65 9.52 -8.89
N THR A 235 7.70 8.29 -9.36
CA THR A 235 6.60 7.36 -9.17
C THR A 235 7.09 6.06 -8.61
N LEU A 236 6.34 5.58 -7.62
CA LEU A 236 6.41 4.22 -7.14
C LEU A 236 5.16 3.48 -7.63
N LEU A 237 5.36 2.48 -8.49
CA LEU A 237 4.33 1.52 -8.87
C LEU A 237 4.57 0.21 -8.13
N MET A 238 3.63 -0.21 -7.29
CA MET A 238 3.79 -1.42 -6.49
C MET A 238 3.75 -2.66 -7.40
N GLY A 239 4.76 -3.53 -7.28
CA GLY A 239 4.89 -4.75 -8.10
C GLY A 239 5.43 -4.57 -9.51
N GLN A 240 5.73 -3.33 -9.93
CA GLN A 240 6.41 -3.08 -11.20
C GLN A 240 7.90 -2.94 -11.00
N LYS A 241 8.67 -3.66 -11.84
CA LYS A 241 10.14 -3.58 -11.87
C LYS A 241 10.64 -2.72 -13.01
N GLU A 242 9.80 -2.46 -13.99
CA GLU A 242 10.15 -1.65 -15.16
C GLU A 242 10.04 -0.16 -14.83
N LEU A 243 11.01 0.60 -15.34
CA LEU A 243 11.01 2.04 -15.21
C LEU A 243 9.98 2.65 -16.18
N PRO A 244 9.41 3.82 -15.85
CA PRO A 244 8.59 4.57 -16.80
C PRO A 244 9.38 4.85 -18.09
N PRO A 245 8.72 4.84 -19.26
CA PRO A 245 9.35 5.30 -20.50
C PRO A 245 9.79 6.76 -20.36
N ALA A 246 11.00 7.08 -20.83
CA ALA A 246 11.62 8.39 -20.65
C ALA A 246 10.99 9.50 -21.50
N ASP A 247 10.40 9.15 -22.65
CA ASP A 247 9.86 10.09 -23.64
C ASP A 247 8.36 9.82 -23.85
N SER A 248 7.50 10.54 -23.13
CA SER A 248 6.06 10.61 -23.41
C SER A 248 5.57 12.05 -23.31
N ASP A 249 4.65 12.42 -24.21
CA ASP A 249 3.93 13.71 -24.18
C ASP A 249 3.07 13.86 -22.91
N ASN A 250 2.75 12.74 -22.25
CA ASN A 250 2.16 12.70 -20.92
C ASN A 250 3.03 11.85 -19.98
N PRO A 251 3.83 12.46 -19.09
CA PRO A 251 4.72 11.73 -18.19
C PRO A 251 3.99 10.85 -17.15
N LEU A 252 2.66 10.92 -17.07
CA LEU A 252 1.83 10.10 -16.19
C LEU A 252 1.04 9.01 -16.93
N GLU A 253 1.18 8.89 -18.25
CA GLU A 253 0.50 7.87 -19.05
C GLU A 253 0.80 6.46 -18.58
N PHE A 254 2.06 6.16 -18.23
CA PHE A 254 2.44 4.84 -17.74
C PHE A 254 1.75 4.46 -16.42
N VAL A 255 1.41 5.44 -15.57
CA VAL A 255 0.62 5.22 -14.35
C VAL A 255 -0.78 4.78 -14.73
N MET A 256 -1.37 5.45 -15.72
CA MET A 256 -2.70 5.12 -16.22
C MET A 256 -2.73 3.75 -16.89
N ASP A 257 -1.73 3.43 -17.71
CA ASP A 257 -1.60 2.11 -18.34
C ASP A 257 -1.46 0.99 -17.31
N TYR A 258 -0.72 1.25 -16.22
CA TYR A 258 -0.64 0.33 -15.09
C TYR A 258 -2.03 0.04 -14.50
N PHE A 259 -2.90 1.03 -14.29
CA PHE A 259 -4.27 0.79 -13.80
C PHE A 259 -5.23 0.22 -14.86
N ARG A 260 -4.98 0.48 -16.15
CA ARG A 260 -5.82 0.00 -17.26
C ARG A 260 -5.53 -1.41 -17.72
N LYS A 261 -4.33 -1.94 -17.42
CA LYS A 261 -3.94 -3.29 -17.82
C LYS A 261 -5.04 -4.29 -17.42
N GLU A 262 -5.40 -5.19 -18.32
CA GLU A 262 -6.44 -6.16 -18.04
C GLU A 262 -6.09 -6.99 -16.80
N VAL A 263 -7.11 -7.30 -15.99
CA VAL A 263 -6.96 -8.13 -14.79
C VAL A 263 -7.38 -9.55 -15.16
N THR A 264 -6.47 -10.49 -15.00
CA THR A 264 -6.69 -11.89 -15.37
C THR A 264 -6.38 -12.80 -14.18
N GLY A 265 -6.76 -14.08 -14.27
CA GLY A 265 -6.40 -15.07 -13.25
C GLY A 265 -4.89 -15.32 -13.13
N GLU A 266 -4.10 -14.91 -14.12
CA GLU A 266 -2.64 -14.99 -14.15
C GLU A 266 -1.96 -13.66 -13.76
N ASP A 267 -2.66 -12.53 -13.97
CA ASP A 267 -2.21 -11.19 -13.64
C ASP A 267 -3.34 -10.41 -12.95
N PHE A 268 -3.48 -10.66 -11.64
CA PHE A 268 -4.42 -9.97 -10.76
C PHE A 268 -3.72 -8.97 -9.83
N GLY A 269 -2.51 -8.52 -10.18
CA GLY A 269 -1.71 -7.64 -9.33
C GLY A 269 -1.06 -8.34 -8.13
N GLU A 270 -0.61 -7.53 -7.17
CA GLU A 270 0.18 -7.98 -6.01
C GLU A 270 -0.49 -7.59 -4.69
N PRO A 271 -0.03 -8.11 -3.53
CA PRO A 271 -0.43 -7.57 -2.24
C PRO A 271 -0.06 -6.09 -2.13
N ILE A 272 -1.06 -5.22 -1.96
CA ILE A 272 -0.86 -3.76 -1.90
C ILE A 272 -1.08 -3.16 -0.51
N GLN A 273 -1.95 -3.77 0.29
CA GLN A 273 -2.22 -3.35 1.66
C GLN A 273 -2.47 -4.56 2.55
N PHE A 274 -2.20 -4.43 3.84
CA PHE A 274 -2.51 -5.45 4.83
C PHE A 274 -3.01 -4.84 6.13
N THR A 275 -3.70 -5.66 6.92
CA THR A 275 -4.00 -5.37 8.34
C THR A 275 -3.35 -6.45 9.20
N ALA A 276 -3.15 -6.13 10.47
CA ALA A 276 -2.63 -7.10 11.44
C ALA A 276 -3.49 -7.12 12.70
N ASN A 277 -3.47 -8.26 13.38
CA ASN A 277 -4.05 -8.44 14.71
C ASN A 277 -2.98 -8.88 15.69
N HIS A 278 -3.16 -8.56 16.97
CA HIS A 278 -2.36 -9.09 18.07
C HIS A 278 -2.51 -10.61 18.16
N LEU A 279 -1.39 -11.32 18.31
CA LEU A 279 -1.36 -12.79 18.28
C LEU A 279 -2.07 -13.43 19.48
N ASP A 280 -2.05 -12.77 20.64
CA ASP A 280 -2.64 -13.27 21.90
C ASP A 280 -4.17 -13.04 21.99
N THR A 281 -4.65 -11.91 21.50
CA THR A 281 -6.03 -11.43 21.70
C THR A 281 -6.88 -11.47 20.43
N ASN A 282 -6.26 -11.63 19.26
CA ASN A 282 -6.87 -11.40 17.95
C ASN A 282 -7.44 -9.97 17.77
N GLY A 283 -7.10 -9.04 18.66
CA GLY A 283 -7.51 -7.63 18.55
C GLY A 283 -6.78 -6.93 17.42
N VAL A 284 -7.42 -5.92 16.81
CA VAL A 284 -6.82 -5.13 15.72
C VAL A 284 -5.56 -4.43 16.21
N PHE A 285 -4.47 -4.58 15.48
CA PHE A 285 -3.24 -3.83 15.72
C PHE A 285 -3.34 -2.43 15.12
N GLN A 286 -3.04 -1.41 15.93
CA GLN A 286 -2.94 -0.03 15.50
C GLN A 286 -1.47 0.42 15.57
N ASN A 287 -0.91 0.82 14.42
CA ASN A 287 0.42 1.39 14.35
C ASN A 287 0.40 2.86 14.80
N VAL A 288 1.51 3.29 15.39
CA VAL A 288 1.83 4.69 15.68
C VAL A 288 3.12 5.02 14.94
N TYR A 289 3.10 6.05 14.09
CA TYR A 289 4.23 6.40 13.22
C TYR A 289 4.46 7.91 13.16
N SER A 290 5.63 8.30 12.67
CA SER A 290 6.18 9.63 12.94
C SER A 290 5.55 10.70 12.04
N LYS A 291 5.08 11.84 12.61
CA LYS A 291 4.78 13.05 11.83
C LYS A 291 6.04 13.90 11.60
N ARG A 292 7.10 13.32 11.05
CA ARG A 292 8.33 14.10 10.83
C ARG A 292 8.08 15.09 9.68
N ASP A 293 8.09 16.38 9.99
CA ASP A 293 8.26 17.46 9.01
C ASP A 293 9.71 17.48 8.51
#